data_AF-A0A1Z4KU13-F1
#
_entry.id   AF-A0A1Z4KU13-F1
#
_cell.length_a   1.000
_cell.length_b   1.000
_cell.length_c   1.000
_cell.angle_alpha   90.00
_cell.angle_beta   90.00
_cell.angle_gamma   90.00
#
_symmetry.space_group_name_H-M   'P 1'
#
loop_
_entity.id
_entity.type
_entity.pdbx_description
1 polymer ?
#
loop_
_entity_poly.entity_id
_entity_poly.type
_entity_poly.pdbx_seq_one_letter_code
_entity_poly.pdbx_strand_id
1 'polypeptide(L)'
;MKALLFGGLLALSAALPAAAVDWVLVAGDSVKEHYIDNDSIRTDGQNFLYNTKVIDFQRQEINITKQGMNCNNALSYGFTMTRFTMNGRLINSVTFNEPNFVKIREGSAPSIIYQSLCL
;
A
#
# COMPACT_ATOMS: atom_id res chain seq x y z
N MET A 1 -51.06 -37.89 5.51
CA MET A 1 -50.76 -36.62 6.22
C MET A 1 -49.39 -36.76 6.88
N LYS A 2 -48.55 -35.71 6.74
CA LYS A 2 -47.25 -35.44 7.41
C LYS A 2 -46.10 -36.41 7.05
N ALA A 3 -45.17 -36.06 6.16
CA ALA A 3 -44.12 -35.02 6.15
C ALA A 3 -42.90 -35.35 7.04
N LEU A 4 -41.72 -34.88 6.58
CA LEU A 4 -40.39 -34.73 7.24
C LEU A 4 -39.32 -35.67 6.65
N LEU A 5 -38.13 -35.27 6.21
CA LEU A 5 -37.41 -33.99 6.20
C LEU A 5 -36.35 -34.06 5.08
N PHE A 6 -36.32 -33.09 4.17
CA PHE A 6 -35.14 -32.83 3.34
C PHE A 6 -34.10 -32.14 4.23
N GLY A 7 -33.11 -32.91 4.69
CA GLY A 7 -31.95 -32.39 5.41
C GLY A 7 -31.04 -31.62 4.46
N GLY A 8 -31.26 -30.30 4.36
CA GLY A 8 -30.40 -29.39 3.63
C GLY A 8 -28.99 -29.36 4.23
N LEU A 9 -28.01 -29.69 3.39
CA LEU A 9 -26.59 -29.55 3.69
C LEU A 9 -26.27 -28.04 3.75
N LEU A 10 -26.15 -27.49 4.95
CA LEU A 10 -25.64 -26.13 5.16
C LEU A 10 -24.14 -26.13 4.82
N ALA A 11 -23.81 -25.73 3.59
CA ALA A 11 -22.43 -25.39 3.23
C ALA A 11 -22.04 -24.11 3.98
N LEU A 12 -21.36 -24.28 5.12
CA LEU A 12 -20.71 -23.20 5.84
C LEU A 12 -19.53 -22.72 4.99
N SER A 13 -19.76 -21.78 4.07
CA SER A 13 -18.67 -21.09 3.40
C SER A 13 -17.98 -20.19 4.42
N ALA A 14 -16.94 -20.70 5.07
CA ALA A 14 -16.05 -19.88 5.87
C ALA A 14 -15.41 -18.86 4.92
N ALA A 15 -15.91 -17.62 4.95
CA ALA A 15 -15.21 -16.50 4.34
C ALA A 15 -13.86 -16.40 5.05
N LEU A 16 -12.78 -16.76 4.35
CA LEU A 16 -11.43 -16.55 4.86
C LEU A 16 -11.31 -15.07 5.23
N PRO A 17 -10.83 -14.73 6.45
CA PRO A 17 -10.63 -13.33 6.80
C PRO A 17 -9.70 -12.72 5.77
N ALA A 18 -10.10 -11.61 5.17
CA ALA A 18 -9.21 -10.81 4.36
C ALA A 18 -7.98 -10.49 5.22
N ALA A 19 -6.79 -10.93 4.79
CA ALA A 19 -5.57 -10.71 5.53
C ALA A 19 -5.44 -9.20 5.82
N ALA A 20 -5.28 -8.85 7.09
CA ALA A 20 -5.07 -7.46 7.49
C ALA A 20 -3.74 -6.99 6.88
N VAL A 21 -3.73 -5.81 6.27
CA VAL A 21 -2.52 -5.23 5.67
C VAL A 21 -1.53 -4.82 6.77
N ASP A 22 -0.28 -5.27 6.68
CA ASP A 22 0.80 -4.95 7.63
C ASP A 22 1.47 -3.60 7.32
N TRP A 23 0.88 -2.50 7.82
CA TRP A 23 1.41 -1.15 7.65
C TRP A 23 2.46 -0.82 8.72
N VAL A 24 3.71 -0.64 8.31
CA VAL A 24 4.84 -0.24 9.16
C VAL A 24 5.14 1.25 8.98
N LEU A 25 5.22 2.01 10.07
CA LEU A 25 5.59 3.43 10.04
C LEU A 25 7.09 3.56 9.71
N VAL A 26 7.43 4.32 8.66
CA VAL A 26 8.82 4.55 8.23
C VAL A 26 9.34 5.95 8.52
N ALA A 27 8.44 6.95 8.54
CA ALA A 27 8.78 8.32 8.86
C ALA A 27 7.51 9.08 9.27
N GLY A 28 7.63 10.08 10.14
CA GLY A 28 6.50 10.94 10.45
C GLY A 28 6.87 12.18 11.23
N ASP A 29 6.00 13.18 11.16
CA ASP A 29 6.02 14.42 11.91
C ASP A 29 4.58 14.87 12.26
N SER A 30 4.42 16.08 12.78
CA SER A 30 3.10 16.63 13.12
C SER A 30 2.19 16.91 11.90
N VAL A 31 2.72 16.82 10.68
CA VAL A 31 2.01 17.11 9.43
C VAL A 31 1.67 15.83 8.70
N LYS A 32 2.59 14.86 8.63
CA LYS A 32 2.41 13.61 7.87
C LYS A 32 3.02 12.40 8.55
N GLU A 33 2.41 11.25 8.31
CA GLU A 33 3.00 9.93 8.59
C GLU A 33 3.11 9.13 7.30
N HIS A 34 4.24 8.47 7.12
CA HIS A 34 4.57 7.63 5.98
C HIS A 34 4.70 6.19 6.45
N TYR A 35 3.99 5.30 5.76
CA TYR A 35 3.97 3.87 6.02
C TYR A 35 4.35 3.07 4.77
N ILE A 36 4.89 1.88 4.99
CA ILE A 36 5.06 0.84 3.98
C ILE A 36 4.20 -0.37 4.34
N ASP A 37 3.61 -1.00 3.33
CA ASP A 37 2.93 -2.29 3.47
C ASP A 37 3.97 -3.39 3.32
N ASN A 38 4.37 -4.00 4.44
CA ASN A 38 5.44 -4.99 4.48
C ASN A 38 5.08 -6.24 3.66
N ASP A 39 3.80 -6.63 3.70
CA ASP A 39 3.29 -7.79 2.97
C ASP A 39 3.23 -7.55 1.45
N SER A 40 3.27 -6.29 0.99
CA SER A 40 3.31 -5.96 -0.44
C SER A 40 4.69 -5.99 -1.07
N ILE A 41 5.76 -6.08 -0.27
CA ILE A 41 7.13 -5.99 -0.79
C ILE A 41 7.42 -7.22 -1.66
N ARG A 42 7.74 -6.98 -2.93
CA ARG A 42 8.14 -7.99 -3.92
C ARG A 42 9.33 -7.46 -4.69
N THR A 43 10.15 -8.35 -5.24
CA THR A 43 11.24 -7.98 -6.15
C THR A 43 10.96 -8.52 -7.55
N ASP A 44 11.33 -7.76 -8.57
CA ASP A 44 11.35 -8.18 -9.98
C ASP A 44 12.79 -8.46 -10.49
N GLY A 45 13.75 -8.57 -9.56
CA GLY A 45 15.17 -8.73 -9.83
C GLY A 45 15.94 -7.47 -9.44
N GLN A 46 15.83 -6.39 -10.22
CA GLN A 46 16.57 -5.15 -9.96
C GLN A 46 15.76 -4.10 -9.21
N ASN A 47 14.43 -4.25 -9.16
CA ASN A 47 13.55 -3.34 -8.49
C ASN A 47 12.80 -4.03 -7.35
N PHE A 48 12.45 -3.25 -6.34
CA PHE A 48 11.44 -3.59 -5.35
C PHE A 48 10.13 -2.91 -5.69
N LEU A 49 9.03 -3.65 -5.61
CA LEU A 49 7.66 -3.18 -5.74
C LEU A 49 7.00 -3.26 -4.38
N TYR A 50 6.30 -2.20 -3.97
CA TYR A 50 5.64 -2.12 -2.67
C TYR A 50 4.56 -1.05 -2.68
N ASN A 51 3.65 -1.13 -1.69
CA ASN A 51 2.67 -0.10 -1.43
C ASN A 51 3.16 0.81 -0.30
N THR A 52 2.88 2.10 -0.44
CA THR A 52 3.03 3.07 0.65
C THR A 52 1.68 3.67 1.01
N LYS A 53 1.58 4.13 2.25
CA LYS A 53 0.45 4.91 2.74
C LYS A 53 0.98 6.17 3.38
N VAL A 54 0.41 7.33 3.02
CA VAL A 54 0.73 8.61 3.62
C VAL A 54 -0.53 9.19 4.24
N ILE A 55 -0.52 9.43 5.54
CA ILE A 55 -1.58 10.14 6.26
C ILE A 55 -1.15 11.61 6.33
N ASP A 56 -1.95 12.51 5.78
CA ASP A 56 -1.71 13.96 5.79
C ASP A 56 -2.72 14.63 6.73
N PHE A 57 -2.28 15.00 7.93
CA PHE A 57 -3.14 15.53 8.99
C PHE A 57 -3.67 16.92 8.69
N GLN A 58 -2.89 17.74 7.97
CA GLN A 58 -3.31 19.08 7.58
C GLN A 58 -4.41 19.03 6.52
N ARG A 59 -4.31 18.08 5.57
CA ARG A 59 -5.30 17.94 4.50
C ARG A 59 -6.47 17.03 4.86
N GLN A 60 -6.36 16.26 5.95
CA GLN A 60 -7.33 15.23 6.32
C GLN A 60 -7.46 14.16 5.22
N GLU A 61 -6.33 13.77 4.64
CA GLU A 61 -6.24 12.87 3.49
C GLU A 61 -5.36 11.64 3.79
N ILE A 62 -5.67 10.53 3.13
CA ILE A 62 -4.86 9.32 3.08
C ILE A 62 -4.50 9.05 1.62
N ASN A 63 -3.22 8.93 1.33
CA ASN A 63 -2.72 8.58 0.00
C ASN A 63 -2.16 7.17 0.05
N ILE A 64 -2.65 6.27 -0.81
CA ILE A 64 -2.07 4.94 -1.00
C ILE A 64 -1.42 4.91 -2.37
N THR A 65 -0.13 4.58 -2.42
CA THR A 65 0.65 4.56 -3.66
C THR A 65 1.22 3.17 -3.88
N LYS A 66 1.00 2.60 -5.07
CA LYS A 66 1.80 1.46 -5.54
C LYS A 66 3.02 2.04 -6.23
N GLN A 67 4.20 1.66 -5.78
CA GLN A 67 5.45 2.23 -6.27
C GLN A 67 6.55 1.17 -6.39
N GLY A 68 7.57 1.53 -7.16
CA GLY A 68 8.79 0.77 -7.32
C GLY A 68 10.01 1.56 -6.83
N MET A 69 11.10 0.83 -6.64
CA MET A 69 12.40 1.37 -6.31
C MET A 69 13.49 0.55 -7.00
N ASN A 70 14.41 1.23 -7.67
CA ASN A 70 15.57 0.61 -8.30
C ASN A 70 16.81 0.82 -7.41
N CYS A 71 17.40 -0.27 -6.95
CA CYS A 71 18.55 -0.24 -6.04
C CYS A 71 19.87 0.14 -6.74
N ASN A 72 19.97 0.00 -8.07
CA ASN A 72 21.22 0.26 -8.80
C ASN A 72 21.46 1.77 -9.01
N ASN A 73 20.39 2.56 -9.11
CA ASN A 73 20.47 4.00 -9.42
C ASN A 73 19.73 4.89 -8.41
N ALA A 74 19.25 4.32 -7.30
CA ALA A 74 18.54 5.05 -6.23
C ALA A 74 17.37 5.89 -6.75
N LEU A 75 16.56 5.30 -7.63
CA LEU A 75 15.33 5.89 -8.15
C LEU A 75 14.10 5.25 -7.51
N SER A 76 13.06 6.04 -7.27
CA SER A 76 11.72 5.58 -6.92
C SER A 76 10.72 6.02 -7.98
N TYR A 77 9.67 5.25 -8.23
CA TYR A 77 8.69 5.54 -9.27
C TYR A 77 7.30 5.07 -8.86
N GLY A 78 6.25 5.81 -9.21
CA GLY A 78 4.87 5.46 -8.90
C GLY A 78 4.16 4.79 -10.07
N PHE A 79 3.27 3.83 -9.78
CA PHE A 79 2.37 3.19 -10.74
C PHE A 79 0.93 3.67 -10.59
N THR A 80 0.46 3.71 -9.35
CA THR A 80 -0.89 4.19 -9.03
C THR A 80 -0.85 4.97 -7.73
N MET A 81 -1.62 6.05 -7.67
CA MET A 81 -1.86 6.81 -6.45
C MET A 81 -3.36 6.98 -6.28
N THR A 82 -3.88 6.51 -5.15
CA THR A 82 -5.28 6.63 -4.78
C THR A 82 -5.38 7.47 -3.52
N ARG A 83 -6.23 8.49 -3.53
CA ARG A 83 -6.41 9.40 -2.40
C ARG A 83 -7.80 9.25 -1.82
N PHE A 84 -7.85 9.24 -0.51
CA PHE A 84 -9.06 9.16 0.28
C PHE A 84 -9.08 10.32 1.27
N THR A 85 -10.26 10.73 1.70
CA THR A 85 -10.42 11.45 2.96
C THR A 85 -10.14 10.51 4.14
N MET A 86 -9.90 11.05 5.33
CA MET A 86 -9.69 10.24 6.54
C MET A 86 -10.87 9.32 6.92
N ASN A 87 -12.10 9.64 6.49
CA ASN A 87 -13.26 8.77 6.67
C ASN A 87 -13.43 7.74 5.53
N GLY A 88 -12.44 7.58 4.65
CA GLY A 88 -12.40 6.54 3.62
C GLY A 88 -13.14 6.88 2.31
N ARG A 89 -13.63 8.12 2.13
CA ARG A 89 -14.24 8.53 0.86
C ARG A 89 -13.14 8.74 -0.19
N LEU A 90 -13.26 8.08 -1.33
CA LEU A 90 -12.38 8.28 -2.47
C LEU A 90 -12.44 9.75 -2.93
N ILE A 91 -11.28 10.40 -3.07
CA ILE A 91 -11.12 11.73 -3.66
C ILE A 91 -10.75 11.57 -5.13
N ASN A 92 -9.69 10.81 -5.43
CA ASN A 92 -9.26 10.50 -6.79
C ASN A 92 -8.40 9.23 -6.83
N SER A 93 -8.22 8.69 -8.05
CA SER A 93 -7.25 7.63 -8.33
C SER A 93 -6.58 7.92 -9.66
N VAL A 94 -5.25 7.88 -9.67
CA VAL A 94 -4.43 8.15 -10.86
C VAL A 94 -3.56 6.92 -11.12
N THR A 95 -3.57 6.46 -12.37
CA THR A 95 -2.63 5.47 -12.88
C THR A 95 -1.63 6.18 -13.77
N PHE A 96 -0.34 5.97 -13.52
CA PHE A 96 0.73 6.53 -14.34
C PHE A 96 0.98 5.58 -15.52
N ASN A 97 0.78 6.07 -16.74
CA ASN A 97 1.00 5.28 -17.96
C ASN A 97 2.49 4.97 -18.19
N GLU A 98 3.36 5.82 -17.66
CA GLU A 98 4.80 5.62 -17.64
C GLU A 98 5.31 5.84 -16.20
N PRO A 99 6.31 5.06 -15.74
CA PRO A 99 6.84 5.25 -14.41
C PRO A 99 7.53 6.62 -14.32
N ASN A 100 7.02 7.49 -13.47
CA ASN A 100 7.67 8.78 -13.19
C ASN A 100 8.81 8.55 -12.19
N PHE A 101 10.03 8.42 -12.71
CA PHE A 101 11.22 8.19 -11.91
C PHE A 101 11.67 9.47 -11.20
N VAL A 102 11.82 9.37 -9.88
CA VAL A 102 12.29 10.44 -9.01
C VAL A 102 13.54 9.97 -8.29
N LYS A 103 14.58 10.80 -8.29
CA LYS A 103 15.80 10.52 -7.53
C LYS A 103 15.49 10.57 -6.04
N ILE A 104 15.92 9.55 -5.31
CA ILE A 104 15.73 9.48 -3.86
C ILE A 104 16.62 10.53 -3.20
N ARG A 105 16.01 11.44 -2.45
CA ARG A 105 16.71 12.48 -1.70
C ARG A 105 17.04 11.98 -0.29
N GLU A 106 18.25 12.24 0.18
CA GLU A 106 18.64 11.95 1.56
C GLU A 106 17.70 12.62 2.58
N GLY A 107 17.36 11.89 3.63
CA GLY A 107 16.42 12.33 4.67
C GLY A 107 14.94 12.28 4.27
N SER A 108 14.61 11.86 3.05
CA SER A 108 13.21 11.64 2.64
C SER A 108 12.70 10.26 3.08
N ALA A 109 11.39 10.08 3.22
CA ALA A 109 10.81 8.76 3.50
C ALA A 109 11.26 7.66 2.51
N PRO A 110 11.31 7.91 1.18
CA PRO A 110 11.90 6.96 0.24
C PRO A 110 13.37 6.58 0.55
N SER A 111 14.17 7.46 1.16
CA SER A 111 15.57 7.12 1.51
C SER A 111 15.68 6.11 2.66
N ILE A 112 14.75 6.14 3.61
CA ILE A 112 14.68 5.16 4.71
C ILE A 112 14.27 3.79 4.17
N ILE A 113 13.28 3.77 3.27
CA ILE A 113 12.87 2.54 2.59
C ILE A 113 14.03 1.97 1.76
N TYR A 114 14.76 2.84 1.04
CA TYR A 114 15.93 2.42 0.27
C TYR A 114 17.00 1.77 1.14
N GLN A 115 17.34 2.37 2.28
CA GLN A 115 18.29 1.80 3.22
C GLN A 115 17.83 0.45 3.79
N SER A 116 16.52 0.21 3.87
CA SER A 116 15.98 -1.04 4.42
C SER A 116 15.90 -2.17 3.39
N LEU A 117 15.76 -1.84 2.09
CA LEU A 117 15.54 -2.83 1.03
C LEU A 117 16.78 -3.07 0.16
N CYS A 118 17.65 -2.06 0.01
CA CYS A 118 18.75 -2.07 -0.96
C CYS A 118 20.14 -2.16 -0.35
N LEU A 119 20.30 -2.02 0.98
CA LEU A 119 21.58 -2.04 1.71
C LEU A 119 21.54 -3.07 2.84
#